data_AF-A0A2T4WP86-F1
#
_entry.id   AF-A0A2T4WP86-F1
#
_cell.length_a   1.000
_cell.length_b   1.000
_cell.length_c   1.000
_cell.angle_alpha   90.00
_cell.angle_beta   90.00
_cell.angle_gamma   90.00
#
_symmetry.space_group_name_H-M   'P 1'
#
loop_
_entity.id
_entity.type
_entity.pdbx_description
1 polymer ?
#
loop_
_entity_poly.entity_id
_entity_poly.type
_entity_poly.pdbx_seq_one_letter_code
_entity_poly.pdbx_strand_id
1 'polypeptide(L)' 'MKTALNLSFLFLFLFGLSVFLNWPFIALALFYASPIMVIYTIYKVLRHPEEVTQTFEDHFYQDHPYQRNKID' A
#
# COMPACT_ATOMS: atom_id res chain seq x y z
N MET A 1 -10.40 -0.29 -0.43
CA MET A 1 -8.96 -0.64 -0.41
C MET A 1 -8.46 -1.37 -1.64
N LYS A 2 -9.14 -2.41 -2.15
CA LYS A 2 -8.69 -3.20 -3.33
C LYS A 2 -8.22 -2.37 -4.53
N THR A 3 -8.97 -1.33 -4.92
CA THR A 3 -8.61 -0.46 -6.05
C THR A 3 -7.29 0.28 -5.81
N ALA A 4 -7.06 0.79 -4.59
CA ALA A 4 -5.83 1.51 -4.26
C ALA A 4 -4.62 0.56 -4.30
N LEU A 5 -4.77 -0.64 -3.73
CA LEU A 5 -3.77 -1.70 -3.79
C LEU A 5 -3.43 -2.09 -5.24
N ASN A 6 -4.43 -2.34 -6.07
CA ASN A 6 -4.21 -2.71 -7.47
C ASN A 6 -3.53 -1.57 -8.25
N LEU A 7 -3.94 -0.32 -8.03
CA LEU A 7 -3.34 0.84 -8.69
C LEU A 7 -1.86 1.00 -8.27
N SER A 8 -1.57 0.87 -6.97
CA SER A 8 -0.21 0.95 -6.43
C SER A 8 0.66 -0.19 -6.93
N PHE A 9 0.13 -1.41 -6.99
CA PHE A 9 0.84 -2.55 -7.57
C PHE A 9 1.14 -2.32 -9.06
N LEU A 10 0.15 -1.92 -9.85
CA LEU A 10 0.33 -1.63 -11.27
C LEU A 10 1.37 -0.53 -11.48
N PHE A 11 1.33 0.53 -10.67
CA PHE A 11 2.29 1.63 -10.74
C PHE A 11 3.73 1.16 -10.47
N LEU A 12 3.92 0.38 -9.40
CA LEU A 12 5.24 -0.18 -9.05
C LEU A 12 5.72 -1.17 -10.11
N PHE A 13 4.83 -1.99 -10.66
CA PHE A 13 5.13 -2.91 -11.75
C PHE A 13 5.61 -2.15 -13.00
N LEU A 14 4.89 -1.11 -13.43
CA LEU A 14 5.27 -0.29 -14.57
C LEU A 14 6.60 0.44 -14.34
N PHE A 15 6.83 0.93 -13.12
CA PHE A 15 8.12 1.52 -12.76
C PHE A 15 9.26 0.51 -12.87
N GLY A 16 9.12 -0.65 -12.23
CA GLY A 16 10.12 -1.72 -12.32
C GLY A 16 10.37 -2.20 -13.75
N LEU A 17 9.30 -2.34 -14.55
CA LEU A 17 9.38 -2.72 -15.96
C LEU A 17 10.10 -1.65 -16.79
N SER A 18 9.83 -0.36 -16.55
CA SER A 18 10.52 0.73 -17.25
C SER A 18 12.02 0.76 -16.97
N VAL A 19 12.43 0.45 -15.75
CA VAL A 19 13.84 0.31 -15.36
C VAL A 19 14.46 -0.92 -16.02
N PHE A 20 13.77 -2.06 -15.97
CA PHE A 20 14.24 -3.32 -16.59
C PHE A 20 14.45 -3.20 -18.11
N LEU A 21 13.56 -2.49 -18.81
CA LEU A 21 13.64 -2.26 -20.26
C LEU A 21 14.52 -1.06 -20.65
N ASN A 22 15.19 -0.42 -19.68
CA ASN A 22 16.05 0.74 -19.93
C ASN A 22 15.32 1.92 -20.62
N TRP A 23 14.12 2.25 -20.12
CA TRP A 23 13.29 3.37 -20.60
C TRP A 23 13.36 4.57 -19.63
N PRO A 24 14.45 5.37 -19.65
CA PRO A 24 14.75 6.35 -18.60
C PRO A 24 13.70 7.46 -18.50
N PHE A 25 13.15 7.93 -19.63
CA PHE A 25 12.12 8.97 -19.62
C PHE A 25 10.83 8.52 -18.93
N ILE A 26 10.43 7.26 -19.12
CA ILE A 26 9.25 6.69 -18.48
C ILE A 26 9.52 6.47 -16.99
N ALA A 27 10.69 5.94 -16.64
CA ALA A 27 11.08 5.74 -15.25
C ALA A 27 11.08 7.06 -14.46
N LEU A 28 11.63 8.14 -15.04
CA LEU A 28 11.62 9.47 -14.44
C LEU A 28 10.21 10.06 -14.32
N ALA A 29 9.38 9.93 -15.36
CA ALA A 29 8.00 10.40 -15.32
C ALA A 29 7.21 9.70 -14.19
N LEU A 30 7.36 8.39 -14.06
CA LEU A 30 6.76 7.60 -12.97
C LEU A 30 7.34 8.02 -11.61
N PHE A 31 8.63 8.23 -11.49
CA PHE A 31 9.24 8.72 -10.25
C PHE A 31 8.63 10.06 -9.81
N TYR A 32 8.49 11.03 -10.71
CA TYR A 32 7.85 12.32 -10.41
C TYR A 32 6.35 12.20 -10.10
N ALA A 33 5.66 11.23 -10.69
CA ALA A 33 4.25 10.95 -10.39
C ALA A 33 4.03 10.20 -9.06
N SER A 34 5.09 9.60 -8.49
CA SER A 34 4.98 8.76 -7.28
C SER A 34 4.36 9.47 -6.05
N PRO A 35 4.58 10.77 -5.78
CA PRO A 35 3.92 11.43 -4.65
C PRO A 35 2.40 11.44 -4.78
N ILE A 36 1.87 11.57 -6.00
CA ILE A 36 0.42 11.55 -6.26
C ILE A 36 -0.16 10.19 -5.89
N MET A 37 0.53 9.11 -6.24
CA MET A 37 0.13 7.75 -5.89
C MET A 37 0.15 7.49 -4.38
N VAL A 38 1.16 8.01 -3.68
CA VAL A 38 1.25 7.93 -2.21
C VAL A 38 0.07 8.66 -1.56
N ILE A 39 -0.18 9.92 -1.97
CA ILE A 39 -1.30 10.72 -1.46
C ILE A 39 -2.64 10.02 -1.71
N TYR A 40 -2.85 9.47 -2.92
CA TYR A 40 -4.05 8.72 -3.25
C TYR A 40 -4.24 7.50 -2.34
N THR A 41 -3.16 6.74 -2.09
CA THR A 41 -3.21 5.55 -1.22
C THR A 41 -3.57 5.95 0.21
N ILE A 42 -2.91 6.98 0.75
CA ILE A 42 -3.20 7.52 2.10
C ILE A 42 -4.66 7.98 2.19
N TYR A 43 -5.14 8.74 1.22
CA TYR A 43 -6.52 9.19 1.17
C TYR A 43 -7.52 8.02 1.21
N LYS A 44 -7.24 6.94 0.45
CA LYS A 44 -8.10 5.75 0.43
C LYS A 44 -8.06 4.96 1.73
N VAL A 45 -6.92 4.92 2.43
CA VAL A 45 -6.77 4.31 3.76
C VAL A 45 -7.58 5.10 4.79
N LEU A 46 -7.40 6.42 4.86
CA LEU A 46 -8.08 7.29 5.83
C LEU A 46 -9.61 7.34 5.65
N ARG A 47 -10.10 7.03 4.44
CA ARG A 47 -11.52 7.00 4.10
C ARG A 47 -12.08 5.57 4.03
N HIS A 48 -11.34 4.55 4.46
CA HIS A 48 -11.87 3.19 4.46
C HIS A 48 -12.95 3.06 5.56
N PRO A 49 -14.14 2.50 5.28
CA PRO A 49 -15.24 2.48 6.24
C PRO A 49 -15.10 1.42 7.34
N GLU A 50 -14.04 0.60 7.30
CA GLU A 50 -13.76 -0.37 8.36
C GLU A 50 -13.17 0.38 9.57
N GLU A 51 -13.94 0.42 10.65
CA GLU A 51 -13.44 0.91 11.93
C GLU A 51 -12.51 -0.12 12.55
N VAL A 52 -11.34 0.33 12.97
CA VAL A 52 -10.37 -0.49 13.70
C VAL A 52 -10.92 -0.69 15.11
N THR A 53 -11.63 -1.79 15.34
CA THR A 53 -12.34 -2.05 16.61
C THR A 53 -11.43 -2.61 17.70
N GLN A 54 -10.27 -3.15 17.33
CA GLN A 54 -9.30 -3.74 18.25
C GLN A 54 -8.02 -2.90 18.27
N THR A 55 -7.43 -2.73 19.46
CA THR A 55 -6.14 -2.06 19.59
C THR A 55 -5.02 -2.94 19.04
N PHE A 56 -3.92 -2.32 18.63
CA PHE A 56 -2.75 -3.03 18.14
C PHE A 56 -2.09 -3.87 19.24
N GLU A 57 -2.24 -3.43 20.49
CA GLU A 57 -1.79 -4.10 21.69
C GLU A 57 -2.49 -5.45 21.87
N ASP A 58 -3.79 -5.49 21.59
CA ASP A 58 -4.64 -6.68 21.66
C ASP A 58 -4.42 -7.60 20.46
N HIS A 59 -4.45 -7.03 19.24
CA HIS A 59 -4.32 -7.76 17.99
C HIS A 59 -3.51 -6.95 16.97
N PHE A 60 -2.40 -7.52 16.50
CA PHE A 60 -1.60 -6.95 15.41
C PHE A 60 -2.34 -6.98 14.06
N TYR A 61 -3.25 -7.95 13.86
CA TYR A 61 -4.04 -8.09 12.63
C TYR A 61 -5.51 -8.35 12.99
N GLN A 62 -6.45 -7.81 12.19
CA GLN A 62 -7.90 -7.97 12.37
C GLN A 62 -8.53 -8.94 11.36
N ASP A 63 -7.71 -9.62 10.55
CA ASP A 63 -8.15 -10.45 9.43
C ASP A 63 -8.55 -11.87 9.85
N HIS A 64 -8.08 -12.37 10.99
CA HIS A 64 -8.47 -13.65 11.56
C HIS A 64 -8.34 -13.66 13.09
N PRO A 65 -9.11 -14.49 13.81
CA PRO A 65 -8.94 -14.64 15.25
C PRO A 65 -7.62 -15.35 15.55
N TYR A 66 -6.74 -14.70 16.32
CA TYR A 66 -5.54 -15.34 16.86
C TYR A 66 -5.16 -14.73 18.21
N GLN A 67 -4.41 -15.48 19.03
CA GLN A 67 -3.86 -14.98 20.29
C GLN A 67 -2.40 -14.56 20.07
N ARG A 68 -2.06 -13.35 20.50
CA ARG A 68 -0.67 -12.89 20.51
C ARG A 68 0.15 -13.75 21.48
N ASN A 69 1.29 -14.26 21.01
CA ASN A 69 2.25 -14.93 21.88
C ASN A 69 2.70 -13.96 22.99
N LYS A 70 2.33 -14.25 24.24
CA LYS A 70 2.88 -13.59 25.41
C LYS A 70 4.16 -14.31 25.80
N ILE A 71 5.26 -13.58 25.90
CA ILE A 71 6.48 -14.08 26.52
C ILE A 71 6.27 -13.78 28.00
N ASP A 72 6.00 -14.82 28.78
CA ASP A 72 5.96 -14.74 30.24
C ASP A 72 7.38 -14.53 30.80
#